data_AF-A0AAE1BFR0-F1
#
_entry.id   AF-A0AAE1BFR0-F1
#
_cell.length_a   1.000
_cell.length_b   1.000
_cell.length_c   1.000
_cell.angle_alpha   90.00
_cell.angle_beta   90.00
_cell.angle_gamma   90.00
#
_symmetry.space_group_name_H-M   'P 1'
#
loop_
_entity.id
_entity.type
_entity.pdbx_description
1 polymer ?
#
loop_
_entity_poly.entity_id
_entity_poly.type
_entity_poly.pdbx_seq_one_letter_code
_entity_poly.pdbx_strand_id
1 'polypeptide(L)'
;MDDLNCGLRYGFICETYAACTNNTFGANCLEKCSPNCGGLNNACDNFNGFCFNGCDDGYLGERCGTPCTKSTFGTNCTEICNINCGGPQHACNNVNGFCLYGCVEGYHGERCDIKSENSPFVFNFLAFIIGYTLGLLVLTCIIVALGPK
;
A
#
# COMPACT_ATOMS: atom_id res chain seq x y z
N MET A 1 -42.53 13.07 13.20
CA MET A 1 -41.32 13.15 12.38
C MET A 1 -40.61 11.82 12.58
N ASP A 2 -41.10 10.76 11.93
CA ASP A 2 -40.48 9.44 11.94
C ASP A 2 -40.78 8.82 10.57
N ASP A 3 -39.96 9.14 9.58
CA ASP A 3 -39.99 8.54 8.25
C ASP A 3 -39.42 7.11 8.31
N LEU A 4 -40.07 6.22 9.08
CA LEU A 4 -39.56 4.89 9.32
C LEU A 4 -39.96 3.93 8.18
N ASN A 5 -38.98 3.64 7.33
CA ASN A 5 -38.87 2.44 6.46
C ASN A 5 -39.71 2.40 5.18
N CYS A 6 -39.56 3.37 4.28
CA CYS A 6 -40.17 3.26 2.94
C CYS A 6 -39.20 2.78 1.87
N GLY A 7 -39.32 1.51 1.46
CA GLY A 7 -38.41 0.90 0.48
C GLY A 7 -38.78 1.12 -0.99
N LEU A 8 -40.06 1.22 -1.35
CA LEU A 8 -40.50 1.52 -2.71
C LEU A 8 -41.72 2.44 -2.70
N ARG A 9 -41.71 3.49 -3.53
CA ARG A 9 -42.85 4.41 -3.69
C ARG A 9 -43.62 4.09 -4.97
N TYR A 10 -44.79 3.49 -4.84
CA TYR A 10 -45.80 3.43 -5.90
C TYR A 10 -47.00 4.29 -5.49
N GLY A 11 -46.96 5.58 -5.82
CA GLY A 11 -48.00 6.54 -5.41
C GLY A 11 -47.95 6.86 -3.91
N PHE A 12 -49.07 6.68 -3.20
CA PHE A 12 -49.23 6.95 -1.76
C PHE A 12 -49.05 5.71 -0.87
N ILE A 13 -48.70 4.56 -1.44
CA ILE A 13 -48.49 3.31 -0.71
C ILE A 13 -46.99 3.13 -0.45
N CYS A 14 -46.67 2.79 0.79
CA CYS A 14 -45.33 2.51 1.25
C CYS A 14 -45.27 1.07 1.76
N GLU A 15 -44.55 0.18 1.07
CA GLU A 15 -44.24 -1.13 1.62
C GLU A 15 -43.10 -0.97 2.62
N THR A 16 -43.42 -1.21 3.91
CA THR A 16 -42.41 -1.28 4.96
C THR A 16 -41.74 -2.65 4.88
N TYR A 17 -40.45 -2.67 4.54
CA TYR A 17 -39.66 -3.87 4.74
C TYR A 17 -39.34 -4.01 6.23
N ALA A 18 -39.46 -5.22 6.77
CA ALA A 18 -38.93 -5.51 8.09
C ALA A 18 -37.43 -5.16 8.10
N ALA A 19 -36.97 -4.48 9.16
CA ALA A 19 -35.56 -4.17 9.30
C ALA A 19 -34.75 -5.48 9.24
N CYS A 20 -33.79 -5.53 8.32
CA CYS A 20 -32.94 -6.69 8.18
C CYS A 20 -32.07 -6.91 9.43
N THR A 21 -31.89 -8.17 9.80
CA THR A 21 -31.03 -8.58 10.93
C THR A 21 -29.75 -9.21 10.40
N ASN A 22 -28.72 -9.33 11.24
CA ASN A 22 -27.44 -9.97 10.89
C ASN A 22 -26.64 -9.30 9.75
N ASN A 23 -26.59 -7.97 9.69
CA ASN A 23 -25.83 -7.22 8.67
C ASN A 23 -26.19 -7.60 7.23
N THR A 24 -27.49 -7.67 6.95
CA THR A 24 -28.02 -7.90 5.60
C THR A 24 -28.83 -6.70 5.14
N PHE A 25 -29.03 -6.59 3.83
CA PHE A 25 -29.81 -5.52 3.21
C PHE A 25 -30.60 -6.01 1.99
N GLY A 26 -31.45 -5.13 1.46
CA GLY A 26 -32.20 -5.34 0.22
C GLY A 26 -33.52 -6.10 0.43
N ALA A 27 -34.24 -6.36 -0.66
CA ALA A 27 -35.53 -7.04 -0.60
C ALA A 27 -35.34 -8.47 -0.07
N ASN A 28 -36.04 -8.80 1.02
CA ASN A 28 -35.94 -10.09 1.75
C ASN A 28 -34.60 -10.33 2.48
N CYS A 29 -33.75 -9.31 2.66
CA CYS A 29 -32.53 -9.42 3.47
C CYS A 29 -31.54 -10.51 3.01
N LEU A 30 -31.41 -10.68 1.69
CA LEU A 30 -30.54 -11.70 1.10
C LEU A 30 -29.13 -11.19 0.79
N GLU A 31 -28.94 -9.87 0.65
CA GLU A 31 -27.62 -9.27 0.40
C GLU A 31 -26.90 -9.02 1.72
N LYS A 32 -25.58 -9.23 1.79
CA LYS A 32 -24.77 -8.99 2.99
C LYS A 32 -24.07 -7.64 2.91
N CYS A 33 -24.02 -6.90 4.02
CA CYS A 33 -23.17 -5.73 4.15
C CYS A 33 -21.71 -6.09 3.80
N SER A 34 -20.99 -5.13 3.20
CA SER A 34 -19.58 -5.34 2.87
C SER A 34 -18.75 -5.57 4.13
N PRO A 35 -17.79 -6.52 4.11
CA PRO A 35 -16.86 -6.70 5.22
C PRO A 35 -15.88 -5.53 5.37
N ASN A 36 -15.84 -4.59 4.41
CA ASN A 36 -15.00 -3.41 4.43
C ASN A 36 -15.78 -2.13 4.77
N CYS A 37 -17.03 -2.26 5.25
CA CYS A 37 -17.73 -1.13 5.84
C CYS A 37 -17.03 -0.74 7.15
N GLY A 38 -16.70 0.54 7.30
CA GLY A 38 -16.02 1.02 8.49
C GLY A 38 -16.87 0.97 9.77
N GLY A 39 -16.18 1.06 10.90
CA GLY A 39 -16.78 1.12 12.23
C GLY A 39 -17.10 -0.23 12.84
N LEU A 40 -17.87 -0.24 13.93
CA LEU A 40 -18.15 -1.48 14.66
C LEU A 40 -19.14 -2.36 13.89
N ASN A 41 -18.80 -3.65 13.75
CA ASN A 41 -19.60 -4.68 13.10
C ASN A 41 -19.87 -4.48 11.60
N ASN A 42 -19.14 -3.61 10.89
CA ASN A 42 -19.32 -3.41 9.44
C ASN A 42 -20.78 -3.10 9.06
N ALA A 43 -21.45 -2.29 9.88
CA ALA A 43 -22.86 -1.99 9.75
C ALA A 43 -23.15 -1.19 8.47
N CYS A 44 -24.24 -1.56 7.79
CA CYS A 44 -24.71 -0.86 6.61
C CYS A 44 -26.22 -0.63 6.66
N ASP A 45 -26.70 0.29 5.83
CA ASP A 45 -28.09 0.58 5.62
C ASP A 45 -28.84 -0.67 5.11
N ASN A 46 -29.90 -1.05 5.81
CA ASN A 46 -30.64 -2.29 5.54
C ASN A 46 -31.43 -2.26 4.22
N PHE A 47 -31.57 -1.09 3.59
CA PHE A 47 -32.31 -0.92 2.36
C PHE A 47 -31.37 -0.92 1.16
N ASN A 48 -30.39 -0.03 1.15
CA ASN A 48 -29.50 0.18 0.01
C ASN A 48 -28.08 -0.39 0.21
N GLY A 49 -27.75 -0.93 1.38
CA GLY A 49 -26.45 -1.52 1.68
C GLY A 49 -25.31 -0.53 1.89
N PHE A 50 -25.61 0.77 2.04
CA PHE A 50 -24.58 1.79 2.18
C PHE A 50 -23.94 1.76 3.55
N CYS A 51 -22.61 1.82 3.60
CA CYS A 51 -21.88 1.75 4.85
C CYS A 51 -22.04 3.05 5.66
N PHE A 52 -22.50 2.94 6.90
CA PHE A 52 -22.81 4.13 7.72
C PHE A 52 -21.57 4.96 8.08
N ASN A 53 -20.42 4.32 8.28
CA ASN A 53 -19.17 4.99 8.66
C ASN A 53 -18.18 5.09 7.50
N GLY A 54 -18.66 4.99 6.25
CA GLY A 54 -17.78 4.91 5.09
C GLY A 54 -17.03 3.59 5.01
N CYS A 55 -15.85 3.61 4.39
CA CYS A 55 -15.05 2.42 4.10
C CYS A 55 -13.81 2.31 4.98
N ASP A 56 -13.41 1.07 5.24
CA ASP A 56 -12.09 0.77 5.75
C ASP A 56 -11.00 1.22 4.76
N ASP A 57 -9.79 1.41 5.30
CA ASP A 57 -8.61 1.76 4.51
C ASP A 57 -8.42 0.77 3.35
N GLY A 58 -8.14 1.33 2.17
CA GLY A 58 -7.95 0.54 0.96
C GLY A 58 -9.21 0.30 0.14
N TYR A 59 -10.39 0.80 0.55
CA TYR A 59 -11.65 0.60 -0.18
C TYR A 59 -12.44 1.91 -0.41
N LEU A 60 -13.28 1.89 -1.45
CA LEU A 60 -14.10 3.00 -1.93
C LEU A 60 -15.50 2.53 -2.34
N GLY A 61 -16.37 3.53 -2.54
CA GLY A 61 -17.75 3.38 -2.98
C GLY A 61 -18.73 3.30 -1.80
N GLU A 62 -20.01 3.54 -2.06
CA GLU A 62 -21.03 3.62 -1.01
C GLU A 62 -21.21 2.29 -0.25
N ARG A 63 -20.87 1.17 -0.91
CA ARG A 63 -20.88 -0.19 -0.33
C ARG A 63 -19.47 -0.77 -0.09
N CYS A 64 -18.41 0.02 -0.21
CA CYS A 64 -17.02 -0.40 0.05
C CYS A 64 -16.59 -1.69 -0.67
N GLY A 65 -17.04 -1.83 -1.93
CA GLY A 65 -16.74 -2.97 -2.80
C GLY A 65 -15.58 -2.74 -3.76
N THR A 66 -15.10 -1.49 -3.87
CA THR A 66 -14.06 -1.12 -4.82
C THR A 66 -12.74 -0.93 -4.08
N PRO A 67 -11.71 -1.78 -4.30
CA PRO A 67 -10.39 -1.54 -3.72
C PRO A 67 -9.73 -0.31 -4.36
N CYS A 68 -8.74 0.29 -3.68
CA CYS A 68 -7.89 1.31 -4.28
C CYS A 68 -7.24 0.82 -5.58
N THR A 69 -6.87 1.77 -6.44
CA THR A 69 -6.10 1.46 -7.64
C THR A 69 -4.73 0.94 -7.23
N LYS A 70 -4.04 0.22 -8.13
CA LYS A 70 -2.75 -0.39 -7.80
C LYS A 70 -1.68 0.60 -7.35
N SER A 71 -1.83 1.89 -7.68
CA SER A 71 -0.90 2.96 -7.36
C SER A 71 -1.30 3.78 -6.14
N THR A 72 -2.41 3.47 -5.46
CA THR A 72 -2.86 4.20 -4.26
C THR A 72 -3.27 3.27 -3.12
N PHE A 73 -3.23 3.79 -1.89
CA PHE A 73 -3.56 3.04 -0.69
C PHE A 73 -4.11 3.93 0.43
N GLY A 74 -4.47 3.31 1.55
CA GLY A 74 -4.86 4.00 2.78
C GLY A 74 -6.29 4.55 2.76
N THR A 75 -6.57 5.48 3.67
CA THR A 75 -7.90 6.07 3.82
C THR A 75 -8.29 6.83 2.55
N ASN A 76 -9.48 6.53 2.02
CA ASN A 76 -10.01 7.10 0.77
C ASN A 76 -9.05 7.00 -0.43
N CYS A 77 -8.08 6.08 -0.40
CA CYS A 77 -7.09 5.88 -1.47
C CYS A 77 -6.30 7.15 -1.82
N THR A 78 -6.01 7.98 -0.82
CA THR A 78 -5.33 9.27 -1.00
C THR A 78 -3.81 9.17 -0.91
N GLU A 79 -3.28 8.09 -0.33
CA GLU A 79 -1.84 7.82 -0.29
C GLU A 79 -1.39 7.17 -1.61
N ILE A 80 -0.18 7.52 -2.07
CA ILE A 80 0.37 7.06 -3.36
C ILE A 80 1.49 6.06 -3.10
N CYS A 81 1.48 4.94 -3.80
CA CYS A 81 2.57 3.97 -3.75
C CYS A 81 3.91 4.61 -4.09
N ASN A 82 4.98 4.17 -3.42
CA ASN A 82 6.31 4.71 -3.67
C ASN A 82 6.76 4.41 -5.11
N ILE A 83 7.34 5.40 -5.80
CA ILE A 83 7.89 5.24 -7.16
C ILE A 83 9.00 4.18 -7.25
N ASN A 84 9.63 3.85 -6.12
CA ASN A 84 10.65 2.82 -6.02
C ASN A 84 10.06 1.41 -5.80
N CYS A 85 8.73 1.28 -5.67
CA CYS A 85 8.08 -0.03 -5.77
C CYS A 85 8.36 -0.62 -7.17
N GLY A 86 8.81 -1.86 -7.19
CA GLY A 86 9.03 -2.61 -8.42
C GLY A 86 7.71 -3.02 -9.11
N GLY A 87 7.85 -3.63 -10.28
CA GLY A 87 6.72 -4.16 -11.04
C GLY A 87 5.90 -3.10 -11.78
N PRO A 88 4.74 -3.48 -12.34
CA PRO A 88 3.94 -2.58 -13.16
C PRO A 88 3.28 -1.49 -12.31
N GLN A 89 3.37 -0.23 -12.76
CA GLN A 89 2.70 0.94 -12.17
C GLN A 89 3.08 1.20 -10.69
N HIS A 90 4.25 0.75 -10.24
CA HIS A 90 4.70 0.91 -8.86
C HIS A 90 3.70 0.31 -7.85
N ALA A 91 3.13 -0.85 -8.20
CA ALA A 91 1.99 -1.38 -7.49
C ALA A 91 2.29 -1.72 -6.02
N CYS A 92 1.40 -1.27 -5.13
CA CYS A 92 1.47 -1.57 -3.70
C CYS A 92 0.13 -2.09 -3.16
N ASN A 93 0.16 -2.65 -1.95
CA ASN A 93 -1.02 -3.11 -1.24
C ASN A 93 -1.93 -1.92 -0.93
N ASN A 94 -3.22 -2.04 -1.26
CA ASN A 94 -4.21 -0.97 -1.13
C ASN A 94 -4.48 -0.54 0.31
N VAL A 95 -4.18 -1.37 1.32
CA VAL A 95 -4.42 -1.04 2.73
C VAL A 95 -3.16 -0.41 3.34
N ASN A 96 -2.02 -1.09 3.27
CA ASN A 96 -0.82 -0.72 4.04
C ASN A 96 0.32 -0.12 3.20
N GLY A 97 0.16 -0.02 1.88
CA GLY A 97 1.16 0.59 0.99
C GLY A 97 2.40 -0.26 0.72
N PHE A 98 2.42 -1.54 1.10
CA PHE A 98 3.60 -2.40 0.89
C PHE A 98 3.78 -2.74 -0.59
N CYS A 99 4.99 -2.60 -1.10
CA CYS A 99 5.30 -2.85 -2.51
C CYS A 99 5.12 -4.34 -2.85
N LEU A 100 4.23 -4.64 -3.80
CA LEU A 100 3.84 -6.03 -4.11
C LEU A 100 4.93 -6.83 -4.83
N TYR A 101 5.89 -6.13 -5.45
CA TYR A 101 6.96 -6.72 -6.26
C TYR A 101 8.35 -6.40 -5.72
N GLY A 102 8.44 -6.04 -4.43
CA GLY A 102 9.69 -5.57 -3.83
C GLY A 102 10.13 -4.20 -4.36
N CYS A 103 11.41 -3.89 -4.18
CA CYS A 103 11.99 -2.59 -4.53
C CYS A 103 12.83 -2.66 -5.80
N VAL A 104 12.91 -1.52 -6.50
CA VAL A 104 13.93 -1.31 -7.54
C VAL A 104 15.33 -1.30 -6.92
N GLU A 105 16.36 -1.49 -7.76
CA GLU A 105 17.75 -1.51 -7.32
C GLU A 105 18.13 -0.23 -6.55
N GLY A 106 18.83 -0.41 -5.43
CA GLY A 106 19.24 0.68 -4.57
C GLY A 106 18.19 1.16 -3.57
N TYR A 107 17.04 0.48 -3.45
CA TYR A 107 16.02 0.77 -2.42
C TYR A 107 15.63 -0.49 -1.64
N HIS A 108 15.20 -0.31 -0.39
CA HIS A 108 14.73 -1.39 0.48
C HIS A 108 13.68 -0.90 1.50
N GLY A 109 13.20 -1.82 2.33
CA GLY A 109 12.05 -1.61 3.23
C GLY A 109 10.73 -2.05 2.58
N GLU A 110 9.66 -2.17 3.37
CA GLU A 110 8.35 -2.66 2.89
C GLU A 110 7.68 -1.69 1.90
N ARG A 111 7.99 -0.40 2.01
CA ARG A 111 7.49 0.68 1.14
C ARG A 111 8.58 1.28 0.22
N CYS A 112 9.76 0.67 0.14
CA CYS A 112 10.88 1.10 -0.71
C CYS A 112 11.26 2.59 -0.55
N ASP A 113 11.14 3.10 0.66
CA ASP A 113 11.44 4.48 1.06
C ASP A 113 12.86 4.64 1.63
N ILE A 114 13.59 3.53 1.81
CA ILE A 114 14.96 3.54 2.30
C ILE A 114 15.91 3.33 1.12
N LYS A 115 16.80 4.30 0.88
CA LYS A 115 17.85 4.20 -0.13
C LYS A 115 19.03 3.42 0.42
N SER A 116 19.53 2.46 -0.37
CA SER A 116 20.80 1.78 -0.13
C SER A 116 21.93 2.77 -0.46
N GLU A 117 22.46 3.44 0.56
CA GLU A 117 23.63 4.31 0.40
C GLU A 117 24.85 3.44 0.06
N ASN A 118 25.51 3.71 -1.06
CA ASN A 118 26.89 3.25 -1.26
C ASN A 118 27.77 3.98 -0.26
N SER A 119 28.03 3.34 0.88
CA SER A 119 28.78 3.95 1.96
C SER A 119 30.13 4.46 1.46
N PRO A 120 30.50 5.73 1.74
CA PRO A 120 31.82 6.26 1.39
C PRO A 120 32.95 5.42 1.98
N PHE A 121 32.70 4.63 3.03
CA PHE A 121 33.67 3.66 3.55
C PHE A 121 34.09 2.62 2.50
N VAL A 122 33.19 2.16 1.63
CA VAL A 122 33.51 1.14 0.61
C VAL A 122 34.41 1.73 -0.46
N PHE A 123 34.11 2.95 -0.92
CA PHE A 123 34.95 3.68 -1.87
C PHE A 123 36.32 4.04 -1.29
N ASN A 124 36.36 4.53 -0.05
CA ASN A 124 37.63 4.84 0.61
C ASN A 124 38.45 3.56 0.82
N PHE A 125 37.84 2.45 1.25
CA PHE A 125 38.53 1.18 1.42
C PHE A 125 39.14 0.69 0.10
N LEU A 126 38.40 0.72 -1.00
CA LEU A 126 38.93 0.38 -2.33
C LEU A 126 40.07 1.30 -2.74
N ALA A 127 39.94 2.62 -2.52
CA ALA A 127 41.00 3.59 -2.81
C ALA A 127 42.27 3.34 -1.96
N PHE A 128 42.12 2.98 -0.68
CA PHE A 128 43.24 2.62 0.19
C PHE A 128 43.94 1.34 -0.29
N ILE A 129 43.19 0.30 -0.69
CA ILE A 129 43.77 -0.94 -1.22
C ILE A 129 44.53 -0.67 -2.54
N ILE A 130 43.95 0.11 -3.45
CA ILE A 130 44.61 0.48 -4.71
C ILE A 130 45.88 1.30 -4.43
N GLY A 131 45.81 2.29 -3.53
CA GLY A 131 46.96 3.10 -3.16
C GLY A 131 48.08 2.29 -2.52
N TYR A 132 47.74 1.37 -1.60
CA TYR A 132 48.72 0.51 -0.92
C TYR A 132 49.41 -0.45 -1.89
N THR A 133 48.65 -1.10 -2.79
CA THR A 133 49.20 -2.03 -3.78
C THR A 133 50.13 -1.33 -4.77
N LEU A 134 49.75 -0.14 -5.27
CA LEU A 134 50.61 0.68 -6.14
C LEU A 134 51.87 1.14 -5.39
N GLY A 135 51.73 1.56 -4.12
CA GLY A 135 52.87 1.98 -3.29
C GLY A 135 53.89 0.86 -3.08
N LEU A 136 53.43 -0.35 -2.74
CA LEU A 136 54.30 -1.52 -2.60
C LEU A 136 55.00 -1.88 -3.92
N LEU A 137 54.28 -1.86 -5.05
CA LEU A 137 54.87 -2.11 -6.36
C LEU A 137 55.99 -1.12 -6.67
N VAL A 138 55.74 0.18 -6.49
CA VAL A 138 56.75 1.23 -6.69
C VAL A 138 57.96 1.00 -5.78
N LEU A 139 57.73 0.68 -4.50
CA LEU A 139 58.80 0.40 -3.54
C LEU A 139 59.64 -0.82 -3.96
N THR A 140 59.01 -1.91 -4.40
CA THR A 140 59.73 -3.10 -4.88
C THR A 140 60.55 -2.80 -6.15
N CYS A 141 59.99 -2.04 -7.10
CA CYS A 141 60.72 -1.61 -8.29
C CYS A 141 61.96 -0.78 -7.94
N ILE A 142 61.84 0.13 -6.96
CA ILE A 142 62.97 0.94 -6.47
C ILE A 142 64.05 0.04 -5.84
N ILE A 143 63.66 -0.92 -4.99
CA ILE A 143 64.61 -1.85 -4.36
C ILE A 143 65.35 -2.69 -5.41
N VAL A 144 64.65 -3.16 -6.45
CA VAL A 144 65.28 -3.92 -7.55
C VAL A 144 66.22 -3.03 -8.38
N ALA A 145 65.86 -1.78 -8.63
CA ALA A 145 66.69 -0.85 -9.41
C ALA A 145 67.91 -0.32 -8.65
N LEU A 146 67.82 -0.19 -7.33
CA LEU A 146 68.90 0.30 -6.45
C LEU A 146 69.69 -0.81 -5.76
N GLY A 147 69.26 -2.07 -5.90
CA GLY A 147 69.96 -3.23 -5.36
C GLY A 147 71.39 -3.32 -5.91
N PRO A 148 72.34 -3.83 -5.10
CA PRO A 148 73.74 -3.96 -5.53
C PRO A 148 73.81 -4.87 -6.76
N LYS A 149 74.51 -4.41 -7.80
CA LYS A 149 74.85 -5.21 -8.99
C LYS A 149 75.86 -6.29 -8.66
#